data_AF-A0A0M3TLE2-F1
#
_entry.id   AF-A0A0M3TLE2-F1
#
_cell.length_a   1.000
_cell.length_b   1.000
_cell.length_c   1.000
_cell.angle_alpha   90.00
_cell.angle_beta   90.00
_cell.angle_gamma   90.00
#
_symmetry.space_group_name_H-M   'P 1'
#
loop_
_entity.id
_entity.type
_entity.pdbx_description
1 polymer ?
#
loop_
_entity_poly.entity_id
_entity_poly.type
_entity_poly.pdbx_seq_one_letter_code
_entity_poly.pdbx_strand_id
1 'polypeptide(L)'
;MTFAWYGHLKFFHGWSLPLTIFLSWGIALFEYILMVPANRIGYNEEGYSTFQLKILQEIITISVFILFASLVLKEKIKWNHAVSFLLILAAVGFAFYDKTHS
;
A
#
# COMPACT_ATOMS: atom_id res chain seq x y z
N MET A 1 0.20 -4.97 1.48
CA MET A 1 -1.05 -5.75 1.63
C MET A 1 -1.73 -6.05 0.28
N THR A 2 -1.17 -5.58 -0.84
CA THR A 2 -1.80 -5.65 -2.16
C THR A 2 -2.05 -7.08 -2.61
N PHE A 3 -1.07 -7.98 -2.46
CA PHE A 3 -1.23 -9.36 -2.91
C PHE A 3 -2.20 -10.15 -2.03
N ALA A 4 -2.14 -9.97 -0.70
CA ALA A 4 -3.10 -10.61 0.20
C ALA A 4 -4.55 -10.21 -0.12
N TRP A 5 -4.77 -8.94 -0.50
CA TRP A 5 -6.12 -8.42 -0.73
C TRP A 5 -6.65 -8.73 -2.13
N TYR A 6 -5.80 -8.70 -3.16
CA TYR A 6 -6.26 -8.76 -4.55
C TYR A 6 -5.68 -9.91 -5.37
N GLY A 7 -4.62 -10.58 -4.89
CA GLY A 7 -3.96 -11.70 -5.59
C GLY A 7 -4.92 -12.85 -5.92
N HIS A 8 -5.81 -13.16 -4.98
CA HIS A 8 -6.78 -14.23 -5.15
C HIS A 8 -7.75 -13.99 -6.31
N LEU A 9 -8.04 -12.73 -6.68
CA LEU A 9 -8.89 -12.40 -7.84
C LEU A 9 -8.29 -12.92 -9.15
N LYS A 10 -6.96 -13.04 -9.23
CA LYS A 10 -6.26 -13.57 -10.40
C LYS A 10 -6.00 -15.07 -10.33
N PHE A 11 -5.49 -15.52 -9.19
CA PHE A 11 -4.90 -16.86 -9.07
C PHE A 11 -5.83 -17.90 -8.42
N PHE A 12 -6.78 -17.46 -7.58
CA PHE A 12 -7.61 -18.33 -6.75
C PHE A 12 -9.11 -18.03 -6.90
N HIS A 13 -9.52 -17.37 -7.99
CA HIS A 13 -10.90 -16.92 -8.19
C HIS A 13 -11.95 -18.04 -8.07
N GLY A 14 -11.60 -19.26 -8.50
CA GLY A 14 -12.49 -20.43 -8.42
C GLY A 14 -12.35 -21.27 -7.14
N TRP A 15 -11.52 -20.85 -6.19
CA TRP A 15 -11.27 -21.62 -4.97
C TRP A 15 -12.32 -21.31 -3.90
N SER A 16 -12.50 -22.21 -2.93
CA SER A 16 -13.43 -21.97 -1.83
C SER A 16 -13.01 -20.74 -1.01
N LEU A 17 -13.99 -19.99 -0.53
CA LEU A 17 -13.74 -18.79 0.27
C LEU A 17 -12.89 -19.06 1.53
N PRO A 18 -13.13 -20.13 2.32
CA PRO A 18 -12.31 -20.42 3.49
C PRO A 18 -10.83 -20.64 3.14
N LEU A 19 -10.55 -21.37 2.06
CA LEU A 19 -9.17 -21.62 1.60
C LEU A 19 -8.51 -20.33 1.11
N THR A 20 -9.25 -19.50 0.38
CA THR A 20 -8.77 -18.21 -0.11
C THR A 20 -8.40 -17.25 1.04
N ILE A 21 -9.23 -17.19 2.09
CA ILE A 21 -8.96 -16.38 3.28
C ILE A 21 -7.69 -16.87 3.98
N PHE A 22 -7.55 -18.18 4.19
CA PHE A 22 -6.39 -18.76 4.85
C PHE A 22 -5.07 -18.46 4.11
N LEU A 23 -5.07 -18.60 2.78
CA LEU A 23 -3.90 -18.27 1.96
C LEU A 23 -3.60 -16.77 1.95
N SER A 24 -4.65 -15.93 1.90
CA SER A 24 -4.50 -14.48 1.97
C SER A 24 -3.86 -14.03 3.29
N TRP A 25 -4.20 -14.69 4.41
CA TRP A 25 -3.52 -14.47 5.69
C TRP A 25 -2.06 -14.88 5.67
N GLY A 26 -1.73 -16.02 5.05
CA GLY A 26 -0.35 -16.45 4.85
C GLY A 26 0.47 -15.41 4.08
N ILE A 27 -0.09 -14.84 3.00
CA ILE A 27 0.56 -13.78 2.22
C ILE A 27 0.68 -12.49 3.04
N ALA A 28 -0.38 -12.11 3.77
CA ALA A 28 -0.38 -10.90 4.60
C ALA A 28 0.73 -10.91 5.64
N LEU A 29 1.06 -12.08 6.21
CA LEU A 29 2.17 -12.24 7.15
C LEU A 29 3.50 -11.80 6.53
N PHE A 30 3.80 -12.19 5.30
CA PHE A 30 5.03 -11.77 4.62
C PHE A 30 5.05 -10.26 4.33
N GLU A 31 3.90 -9.69 3.93
CA GLU A 31 3.79 -8.25 3.73
C GLU A 31 3.98 -7.48 5.05
N TYR A 32 3.56 -8.04 6.18
CA TYR A 32 3.76 -7.45 7.51
C TYR A 32 5.21 -7.49 7.97
N ILE A 33 5.95 -8.55 7.64
CA ILE A 33 7.39 -8.66 7.94
C ILE A 33 8.15 -7.46 7.35
N LEU A 34 7.68 -6.88 6.24
CA LEU A 34 8.28 -5.67 5.65
C LEU A 34 7.72 -4.38 6.25
N MET A 35 6.38 -4.28 6.39
CA MET A 35 5.73 -3.05 6.86
C MET A 35 6.05 -2.71 8.33
N VAL A 36 6.09 -3.70 9.22
CA VAL A 36 6.26 -3.45 10.66
C VAL A 36 7.65 -2.89 10.98
N PRO A 37 8.77 -3.46 10.47
CA PRO A 37 10.09 -2.87 10.66
C PRO A 37 10.23 -1.50 10.01
N ALA A 38 9.72 -1.32 8.78
CA ALA A 38 9.78 -0.02 8.10
C ALA A 38 9.10 1.10 8.90
N ASN A 39 7.93 0.82 9.47
CA ASN A 39 7.24 1.79 10.34
C ASN A 39 8.01 2.05 11.64
N ARG A 40 8.64 1.03 12.23
CA ARG A 40 9.46 1.19 13.45
C ARG A 40 10.71 2.03 13.18
N ILE A 41 11.40 1.80 12.07
CA ILE A 41 12.55 2.60 11.65
C ILE A 41 12.11 4.04 11.40
N GLY A 42 11.05 4.26 10.62
CA GLY A 42 10.55 5.61 10.36
C GLY A 42 10.11 6.36 11.63
N TYR A 43 9.54 5.67 12.61
CA TYR A 43 9.15 6.29 13.89
C TYR A 43 10.36 6.58 14.80
N ASN A 44 11.24 5.59 15.00
CA ASN A 44 12.31 5.65 15.99
C ASN A 44 13.58 6.33 15.48
N GLU A 45 13.97 6.10 14.22
CA GLU A 45 15.23 6.57 13.65
C GLU A 45 15.04 7.88 12.88
N GLU A 46 13.95 8.00 12.12
CA GLU A 46 13.68 9.17 11.27
C GLU A 46 12.80 10.24 11.94
N GLY A 47 12.30 9.96 13.15
CA GLY A 47 11.46 10.87 13.92
C GLY A 47 10.13 11.22 13.25
N TYR A 48 9.59 10.34 12.39
CA TYR A 48 8.32 10.59 11.72
C TYR A 48 7.15 10.43 12.68
N SER A 49 6.19 11.35 12.62
CA SER A 49 4.95 11.19 13.38
C SER A 49 4.12 10.02 12.82
N THR A 50 3.24 9.45 13.64
CA THR A 50 2.30 8.40 13.19
C THR A 50 1.47 8.85 11.99
N PHE A 51 1.13 10.15 11.90
CA PHE A 51 0.40 10.72 10.77
C PHE A 51 1.25 10.70 9.49
N GLN A 52 2.52 11.12 9.58
CA GLN A 52 3.46 11.09 8.45
C GLN A 52 3.70 9.67 7.94
N LEU A 53 3.88 8.70 8.85
CA LEU A 53 4.02 7.29 8.51
C LEU A 53 2.79 6.74 7.78
N LYS A 54 1.59 7.12 8.22
CA LYS A 54 0.36 6.68 7.58
C LYS A 54 0.24 7.23 6.16
N ILE A 55 0.52 8.52 5.96
CA ILE A 55 0.48 9.16 4.65
C ILE A 55 1.54 8.55 3.70
N LEU A 56 2.76 8.31 4.20
CA LEU A 56 3.81 7.62 3.45
C LEU A 56 3.41 6.19 3.07
N GLN A 57 2.71 5.48 3.96
CA GLN A 57 2.21 4.15 3.65
C GLN A 57 1.15 4.20 2.55
N GLU A 58 0.25 5.19 2.53
CA GLU A 58 -0.80 5.28 1.51
C GLU A 58 -0.23 5.50 0.09
N ILE A 59 0.75 6.40 -0.06
CA ILE A 59 1.43 6.60 -1.34
C ILE A 59 2.13 5.31 -1.81
N ILE A 60 2.81 4.59 -0.91
CA ILE A 60 3.48 3.32 -1.24
C ILE A 60 2.44 2.27 -1.66
N THR A 61 1.39 2.08 -0.87
CA THR A 61 0.34 1.08 -1.13
C THR A 61 -0.33 1.34 -2.47
N ILE A 62 -0.65 2.59 -2.80
CA ILE A 62 -1.31 2.93 -4.04
C ILE A 62 -0.36 2.80 -5.23
N SER A 63 0.90 3.21 -5.09
CA SER A 63 1.92 2.99 -6.12
C SER A 63 2.05 1.50 -6.46
N VAL A 64 2.19 0.66 -5.43
CA VAL A 64 2.26 -0.81 -5.58
C VAL A 64 0.96 -1.37 -6.15
N PHE A 65 -0.19 -0.86 -5.72
CA PHE A 65 -1.50 -1.28 -6.23
C PHE A 65 -1.67 -0.95 -7.72
N ILE A 66 -1.27 0.22 -8.19
CA ILE A 66 -1.35 0.60 -9.61
C ILE A 66 -0.49 -0.34 -10.45
N LEU A 67 0.74 -0.64 -10.01
CA LEU A 67 1.61 -1.61 -10.67
C LEU A 67 1.00 -3.01 -10.68
N PHE A 68 0.43 -3.45 -9.56
CA PHE A 68 -0.25 -4.73 -9.44
C PHE A 68 -1.48 -4.84 -10.36
N ALA A 69 -2.36 -3.84 -10.36
CA ALA A 69 -3.54 -3.81 -11.20
C ALA A 69 -3.18 -3.85 -12.70
N SER A 70 -2.16 -3.07 -13.09
CA SER A 70 -1.64 -3.04 -14.45
C SER A 70 -1.00 -4.37 -14.89
N LEU A 71 -0.09 -4.92 -14.09
CA LEU A 71 0.75 -6.06 -14.50
C LEU A 71 0.09 -7.41 -14.22
N VAL A 72 -0.58 -7.55 -13.08
CA VAL A 72 -1.14 -8.84 -12.60
C VAL A 72 -2.58 -8.99 -13.04
N LEU A 73 -3.41 -7.97 -12.80
CA LEU A 73 -4.83 -8.01 -13.18
C LEU A 73 -5.06 -7.64 -14.66
N LYS A 74 -4.07 -7.03 -15.32
CA LYS A 74 -4.15 -6.53 -16.70
C LYS A 74 -5.25 -5.47 -16.88
N GLU A 75 -5.51 -4.69 -15.84
CA GLU A 75 -6.45 -3.58 -15.90
C GLU A 75 -5.85 -2.38 -16.65
N LYS A 76 -6.68 -1.70 -17.45
CA LYS A 76 -6.26 -0.49 -18.15
C LYS A 76 -6.22 0.68 -17.17
N ILE A 77 -5.05 1.29 -17.00
CA ILE A 77 -4.92 2.55 -16.26
C ILE A 77 -5.68 3.64 -17.01
N LYS A 78 -6.62 4.27 -16.31
CA LYS A 78 -7.41 5.40 -16.82
C LYS A 78 -6.85 6.72 -16.31
N TRP A 79 -7.14 7.81 -17.02
CA TRP A 79 -6.72 9.16 -16.64
C TRP A 79 -7.12 9.54 -15.20
N ASN A 80 -8.33 9.20 -14.79
CA ASN A 80 -8.80 9.48 -13.43
C ASN A 80 -7.96 8.77 -12.35
N HIS A 81 -7.37 7.60 -12.63
CA HIS A 81 -6.45 6.93 -11.69
C HIS A 81 -5.15 7.74 -11.53
N ALA A 82 -4.65 8.34 -12.60
CA ALA A 82 -3.48 9.21 -12.54
C ALA A 82 -3.78 10.49 -11.73
N VAL A 83 -4.96 11.08 -11.91
CA VAL A 83 -5.41 12.22 -11.09
C VAL A 83 -5.53 11.85 -9.62
N SER A 84 -6.14 10.69 -9.31
CA SER A 84 -6.21 10.20 -7.93
C SER A 84 -4.81 10.04 -7.32
N PHE A 85 -3.84 9.51 -8.08
CA PHE A 85 -2.47 9.38 -7.61
C PHE A 85 -1.81 10.75 -7.33
N LEU A 86 -1.99 11.72 -8.23
CA LEU A 86 -1.48 13.09 -8.06
C LEU A 86 -2.03 13.78 -6.81
N LEU A 87 -3.33 13.60 -6.51
CA LEU A 87 -3.94 14.18 -5.31
C LEU A 87 -3.33 13.59 -4.02
N ILE A 88 -2.89 12.33 -4.06
CA ILE A 88 -2.26 11.67 -2.93
C ILE A 88 -0.81 12.12 -2.76
N LEU A 89 -0.09 12.37 -3.88
CA LEU A 89 1.21 13.06 -3.82
C LEU A 89 1.08 14.43 -3.17
N ALA A 90 0.04 15.20 -3.50
CA ALA A 90 -0.22 16.47 -2.86
C ALA A 90 -0.46 16.30 -1.34
N ALA A 91 -1.23 15.29 -0.93
CA ALA A 91 -1.43 14.97 0.49
C ALA A 91 -0.11 14.67 1.22
N VAL A 92 0.84 13.97 0.57
CA VAL A 92 2.20 13.78 1.10
C VAL A 92 2.91 15.12 1.25
N GLY A 93 2.88 15.97 0.23
CA GLY A 93 3.45 17.31 0.31
C GLY A 93 2.96 18.08 1.54
N PHE A 94 1.65 18.10 1.78
CA PHE A 94 1.07 18.76 2.96
C PHE A 94 1.44 18.11 4.28
N ALA A 95 1.49 16.77 4.36
CA ALA A 95 1.84 16.06 5.59
C ALA A 95 3.29 16.28 6.05
N PHE A 96 4.18 16.63 5.11
CA PHE A 96 5.61 16.86 5.37
C PHE A 96 6.03 18.34 5.27
N TYR A 97 5.14 19.23 4.83
CA TYR A 97 5.41 20.67 4.67
C TYR A 97 5.80 21.37 5.98
N ASP A 98 5.30 20.90 7.13
CA ASP A 98 5.50 21.56 8.44
C ASP A 98 6.82 21.19 9.14
N LYS A 99 7.71 20.42 8.50
CA LYS A 99 8.99 19.98 9.11
C LYS A 99 10.05 21.07 9.29
N THR A 100 9.69 22.35 9.19
CA THR A 100 10.60 23.47 9.48
C THR A 100 10.62 23.93 10.95
N HIS A 101 9.74 23.47 11.84
CA HIS A 101 9.76 23.89 13.25
C HIS A 101 9.29 22.79 14.23
N SER A 102 10.20 21.97 14.73
CA SER A 102 10.26 21.56 16.16
C SER A 102 11.54 20.80 16.46
#